data_AF-A0A545UGF7-F1
#
_entry.id   AF-A0A545UGF7-F1
#
_cell.length_a   1.000
_cell.length_b   1.000
_cell.length_c   1.000
_cell.angle_alpha   90.00
_cell.angle_beta   90.00
_cell.angle_gamma   90.00
#
_symmetry.space_group_name_H-M   'P 1'
#
loop_
_entity.id
_entity.type
_entity.pdbx_description
1 polymer ?
#
loop_
_entity_poly.entity_id
_entity_poly.type
_entity_poly.pdbx_seq_one_letter_code
_entity_poly.pdbx_strand_id
1 'polypeptide(L)'
;MQKFYKVLCALALVVVTQFVQAGVLKYEIQQPTHQYNPAFPGLDLNNLNLIKVTAVESEFSPEVSISRVEFVFQNASNLIVSNFKKDGNIYRGLVNGAWVYKQVLVEVEVPSQLEPNAQLRTRIMVVENQSFLNNTGFTHGFLTLEAEGALFDVSANPVADTAWLKVDNKGLSMKLYQRATFDHMTGRQGFKIYTNWMGHGERELYINTPFPPSDYGRFKAKAIKIDTHVQPDGEALHMISIDYEDQGGATQSTPFEDLKMHLDQVYPPAA
;
A
#
# COMPACT_ATOMS: atom_id res chain seq x y z
N MET A 1 -25.87 -22.77 55.41
CA MET A 1 -24.83 -23.27 54.50
C MET A 1 -25.32 -23.19 53.04
N GLN A 2 -25.54 -21.98 52.49
CA GLN A 2 -26.00 -21.86 51.09
C GLN A 2 -25.92 -20.42 50.50
N LYS A 3 -24.91 -19.62 50.88
CA LYS A 3 -24.73 -18.26 50.32
C LYS A 3 -23.26 -17.84 50.19
N PHE A 4 -22.42 -18.66 49.57
CA PHE A 4 -21.00 -18.30 49.32
C PHE A 4 -20.40 -18.77 47.98
N TYR A 5 -21.22 -19.17 47.00
CA TYR A 5 -20.72 -19.71 45.71
C TYR A 5 -21.15 -18.92 44.46
N LYS A 6 -21.50 -17.63 44.58
CA LYS A 6 -21.97 -16.83 43.43
C LYS A 6 -21.25 -15.49 43.22
N VAL A 7 -19.99 -15.36 43.65
CA VAL A 7 -19.20 -14.13 43.41
C VAL A 7 -17.88 -14.41 42.66
N LEU A 8 -17.60 -15.64 42.23
CA LEU A 8 -16.31 -16.00 41.60
C LEU A 8 -16.40 -16.37 40.11
N CYS A 9 -17.33 -15.76 39.36
CA CYS A 9 -17.41 -15.90 37.89
C CYS A 9 -17.39 -14.55 37.14
N ALA A 10 -17.05 -13.44 37.80
CA ALA A 10 -17.00 -12.11 37.18
C ALA A 10 -15.57 -11.66 36.80
N LEU A 11 -14.66 -12.60 36.54
CA LEU A 11 -13.26 -12.31 36.21
C LEU A 11 -12.67 -13.43 35.34
N ALA A 12 -13.26 -13.68 34.18
CA ALA A 12 -12.63 -14.47 33.13
C ALA A 12 -13.16 -14.02 31.76
N LEU A 13 -12.22 -13.68 30.88
CA LEU A 13 -12.38 -13.23 29.49
C LEU A 13 -12.88 -11.78 29.29
N VAL A 14 -12.05 -10.82 29.69
CA VAL A 14 -11.71 -9.77 28.71
C VAL A 14 -10.53 -10.33 27.92
N VAL A 15 -10.83 -11.10 26.88
CA VAL A 15 -9.85 -11.29 25.81
C VAL A 15 -9.72 -9.93 25.17
N VAL A 16 -8.72 -9.17 25.63
CA VAL A 16 -8.13 -8.13 24.80
C VAL A 16 -7.63 -8.88 23.58
N THR A 17 -8.45 -8.90 22.52
CA THR A 17 -7.93 -9.07 21.19
C THR A 17 -7.01 -7.88 21.02
N GLN A 18 -5.73 -8.10 21.32
CA GLN A 18 -4.70 -7.31 20.68
C GLN A 18 -4.96 -7.55 19.20
N PHE A 19 -5.66 -6.62 18.57
CA PHE A 19 -5.58 -6.47 17.14
C PHE A 19 -4.10 -6.17 16.90
N VAL A 20 -3.32 -7.23 16.69
CA VAL A 20 -2.07 -7.15 15.93
C VAL A 20 -2.52 -6.52 14.63
N GLN A 21 -2.31 -5.21 14.51
CA GLN A 21 -2.78 -4.45 13.37
C GLN A 21 -1.75 -4.66 12.28
N ALA A 22 -1.69 -5.90 11.77
CA ALA A 22 -0.90 -6.25 10.61
C ALA A 22 -1.23 -5.24 9.50
N GLY A 23 -0.21 -4.53 9.01
CA GLY A 23 -0.38 -3.51 7.99
C GLY A 23 -0.91 -4.16 6.73
N VAL A 24 -2.16 -3.85 6.35
CA VAL A 24 -2.74 -4.33 5.09
C VAL A 24 -2.34 -3.37 3.99
N LEU A 25 -1.46 -3.85 3.12
CA LEU A 25 -1.01 -3.14 1.93
C LEU A 25 -1.87 -3.58 0.74
N LYS A 26 -2.34 -2.61 -0.03
CA LYS A 26 -3.13 -2.85 -1.23
C LYS A 26 -2.41 -2.27 -2.43
N TYR A 27 -2.19 -3.10 -3.43
CA TYR A 27 -1.61 -2.71 -4.70
C TYR A 27 -2.53 -3.03 -5.86
N GLU A 28 -2.39 -2.29 -6.93
CA GLU A 28 -3.09 -2.51 -8.18
C GLU A 28 -2.12 -2.51 -9.36
N ILE A 29 -2.38 -3.34 -10.36
CA ILE A 29 -1.77 -3.26 -11.68
C ILE A 29 -2.90 -2.89 -12.64
N GLN A 30 -2.91 -1.63 -13.05
CA GLN A 30 -3.89 -1.11 -13.99
C GLN A 30 -3.47 -1.49 -15.41
N GLN A 31 -4.40 -2.02 -16.21
CA GLN A 31 -4.16 -2.41 -17.60
C GLN A 31 -2.90 -3.28 -17.77
N PRO A 32 -2.83 -4.43 -17.08
CA PRO A 32 -1.66 -5.30 -17.16
C PRO A 32 -1.40 -5.76 -18.59
N THR A 33 -0.14 -5.82 -18.99
CA THR A 33 0.26 -6.53 -20.21
C THR A 33 -0.03 -8.00 -20.00
N HIS A 34 -0.74 -8.64 -20.91
CA HIS A 34 -1.11 -10.03 -20.76
C HIS A 34 -1.16 -10.78 -22.09
N GLN A 35 -0.96 -12.09 -22.00
CA GLN A 35 -1.10 -13.03 -23.09
C GLN A 35 -2.07 -14.13 -22.66
N TYR A 36 -3.16 -14.27 -23.42
CA TYR A 36 -4.15 -15.33 -23.24
C TYR A 36 -3.93 -16.45 -24.26
N ASN A 37 -3.84 -17.68 -23.78
CA ASN A 37 -3.80 -18.90 -24.59
C ASN A 37 -5.15 -19.63 -24.47
N PRO A 38 -6.03 -19.51 -25.48
CA PRO A 38 -7.36 -20.10 -25.41
C PRO A 38 -7.31 -21.64 -25.38
N ALA A 39 -7.76 -22.23 -24.28
CA ALA A 39 -7.91 -23.67 -24.11
C ALA A 39 -9.37 -24.15 -24.19
N PHE A 40 -10.34 -23.27 -23.93
CA PHE A 40 -11.75 -23.63 -23.93
C PHE A 40 -12.59 -22.67 -24.79
N PRO A 41 -13.38 -23.16 -25.75
CA PRO A 41 -14.26 -22.32 -26.56
C PRO A 41 -15.29 -21.55 -25.70
N GLY A 42 -15.35 -20.23 -25.88
CA GLY A 42 -16.32 -19.38 -25.19
C GLY A 42 -15.89 -18.88 -23.81
N LEU A 43 -14.71 -19.26 -23.31
CA LEU A 43 -14.05 -18.55 -22.23
C LEU A 43 -13.18 -17.44 -22.83
N ASP A 44 -13.41 -16.19 -22.43
CA ASP A 44 -12.59 -15.04 -22.85
C ASP A 44 -11.88 -14.41 -21.65
N LEU A 45 -10.57 -14.62 -21.56
CA LEU A 45 -9.70 -14.00 -20.56
C LEU A 45 -8.79 -12.92 -21.16
N ASN A 46 -8.97 -12.58 -22.44
CA ASN A 46 -8.14 -11.63 -23.18
C ASN A 46 -8.45 -10.16 -22.86
N ASN A 47 -9.36 -9.92 -21.92
CA ASN A 47 -9.74 -8.59 -21.46
C ASN A 47 -9.50 -8.47 -19.95
N LEU A 48 -8.27 -8.77 -19.52
CA LEU A 48 -7.82 -8.53 -18.14
C LEU A 48 -7.59 -7.03 -17.94
N ASN A 49 -8.41 -6.40 -17.11
CA ASN A 49 -8.39 -4.94 -16.91
C ASN A 49 -7.55 -4.51 -15.71
N LEU A 50 -7.55 -5.32 -14.64
CA LEU A 50 -6.98 -4.95 -13.35
C LEU A 50 -6.54 -6.19 -12.59
N ILE A 51 -5.36 -6.14 -11.98
CA ILE A 51 -4.94 -7.11 -10.97
C ILE A 51 -4.87 -6.37 -9.64
N LYS A 52 -5.58 -6.86 -8.63
CA LYS A 52 -5.52 -6.33 -7.26
C LYS A 52 -4.70 -7.28 -6.40
N VAL A 53 -3.71 -6.75 -5.70
CA VAL A 53 -2.85 -7.52 -4.80
C VAL A 53 -3.05 -7.00 -3.39
N THR A 54 -3.37 -7.88 -2.45
CA THR A 54 -3.43 -7.57 -1.02
C THR A 54 -2.29 -8.29 -0.32
N ALA A 55 -1.44 -7.52 0.32
CA ALA A 55 -0.33 -8.03 1.11
C ALA A 55 -0.48 -7.68 2.58
N VAL A 56 0.11 -8.52 3.41
CA VAL A 56 0.07 -8.38 4.87
C VAL A 56 1.51 -8.27 5.35
N GLU A 57 1.79 -7.19 6.06
CA GLU A 57 3.02 -7.00 6.82
C GLU A 57 2.79 -7.47 8.26
N SER A 58 3.65 -8.36 8.75
CA SER A 58 3.59 -8.86 10.13
C SER A 58 4.49 -8.00 11.02
N GLU A 59 4.01 -7.63 12.20
CA GLU A 59 4.83 -6.94 13.21
C GLU A 59 6.02 -7.81 13.69
N PHE A 60 5.92 -9.13 13.56
CA PHE A 60 6.92 -10.08 14.03
C PHE A 60 7.84 -10.62 12.94
N SER A 61 7.52 -10.35 11.66
CA SER A 61 8.34 -10.74 10.53
C SER A 61 8.41 -9.57 9.55
N PRO A 62 9.60 -9.05 9.23
CA PRO A 62 9.76 -7.89 8.36
C PRO A 62 9.36 -8.18 6.90
N GLU A 63 8.95 -9.41 6.59
CA GLU A 63 8.64 -9.86 5.24
C GLU A 63 7.15 -9.66 4.92
N VAL A 64 6.90 -8.77 3.95
CA VAL A 64 5.57 -8.56 3.36
C VAL A 64 5.17 -9.80 2.57
N SER A 65 3.98 -10.34 2.86
CA SER A 65 3.47 -11.56 2.24
C SER A 65 2.20 -11.32 1.44
N ILE A 66 2.11 -11.88 0.23
CA ILE A 66 0.88 -11.81 -0.57
C ILE A 66 -0.18 -12.73 0.05
N SER A 67 -1.27 -12.12 0.52
CA SER A 67 -2.38 -12.84 1.14
C SER A 67 -3.50 -13.16 0.13
N ARG A 68 -3.72 -12.26 -0.84
CA ARG A 68 -4.78 -12.36 -1.83
C ARG A 68 -4.39 -11.67 -3.13
N VAL A 69 -4.74 -12.27 -4.26
CA VAL A 69 -4.69 -11.66 -5.60
C VAL A 69 -6.06 -11.83 -6.26
N GLU A 70 -6.55 -10.77 -6.89
CA GLU A 70 -7.79 -10.78 -7.66
C GLU A 70 -7.56 -10.27 -9.07
N PHE A 71 -7.92 -11.09 -10.05
CA PHE A 71 -7.87 -10.77 -11.47
C PHE A 71 -9.26 -10.34 -11.92
N VAL A 72 -9.38 -9.12 -12.43
CA VAL A 72 -10.64 -8.53 -12.87
C VAL A 72 -10.73 -8.56 -14.39
N PHE A 73 -11.63 -9.38 -14.90
CA PHE A 73 -11.88 -9.53 -16.33
C PHE A 73 -13.14 -8.77 -16.73
N GLN A 74 -13.19 -8.26 -17.96
CA GLN A 74 -14.40 -7.63 -18.49
C GLN A 74 -15.44 -8.67 -18.95
N ASN A 75 -14.97 -9.76 -19.57
CA ASN A 75 -15.82 -10.76 -20.25
C ASN A 75 -15.90 -12.10 -19.52
N ALA A 76 -15.35 -12.18 -18.31
CA ALA A 76 -15.39 -13.38 -17.47
C ALA A 76 -15.55 -12.98 -15.99
N SER A 77 -15.99 -13.91 -15.14
CA SER A 77 -16.01 -13.67 -13.71
C SER A 77 -14.59 -13.50 -13.16
N ASN A 78 -14.41 -12.61 -12.18
CA ASN A 78 -13.12 -12.40 -11.52
C ASN A 78 -12.54 -13.71 -10.96
N LEU A 79 -11.22 -13.86 -11.06
CA LEU A 79 -10.51 -14.94 -10.37
C LEU A 79 -9.92 -14.38 -9.07
N ILE A 80 -10.36 -14.90 -7.94
CA ILE A 80 -9.85 -14.52 -6.62
C ILE A 80 -9.06 -15.68 -6.05
N VAL A 81 -7.81 -15.42 -5.68
CA VAL A 81 -6.89 -16.41 -5.12
C VAL A 81 -6.43 -15.92 -3.76
N SER A 82 -6.41 -16.82 -2.79
CA SER A 82 -5.92 -16.57 -1.43
C SER A 82 -5.15 -17.79 -0.93
N ASN A 83 -4.61 -17.72 0.30
CA ASN A 83 -3.87 -18.81 0.93
C ASN A 83 -2.66 -19.27 0.11
N PHE A 84 -1.89 -18.31 -0.40
CA PHE A 84 -0.67 -18.59 -1.15
C PHE A 84 0.35 -19.34 -0.30
N LYS A 85 0.98 -20.35 -0.91
CA LYS A 85 2.21 -20.97 -0.40
C LYS A 85 3.39 -20.31 -1.08
N LYS A 86 4.32 -19.77 -0.30
CA LYS A 86 5.53 -19.12 -0.80
C LYS A 86 6.64 -20.16 -0.98
N ASP A 87 7.32 -20.10 -2.12
CA ASP A 87 8.48 -20.90 -2.48
C ASP A 87 9.51 -19.98 -3.16
N GLY A 88 10.49 -19.51 -2.38
CA GLY A 88 11.38 -18.42 -2.79
C GLY A 88 10.60 -17.15 -3.13
N ASN A 89 10.74 -16.67 -4.36
CA ASN A 89 10.08 -15.45 -4.88
C ASN A 89 8.72 -15.72 -5.54
N ILE A 90 8.25 -16.98 -5.51
CA ILE A 90 7.02 -17.40 -6.16
C ILE A 90 5.96 -17.74 -5.12
N TYR A 91 4.79 -17.13 -5.26
CA TYR A 91 3.60 -17.44 -4.49
C TYR A 91 2.69 -18.33 -5.33
N ARG A 92 2.33 -19.51 -4.81
CA ARG A 92 1.45 -20.46 -5.49
C ARG A 92 0.12 -20.62 -4.76
N GLY A 93 -0.98 -20.42 -5.45
CA GLY A 93 -2.34 -20.59 -4.94
C GLY A 93 -3.18 -21.46 -5.86
N LEU A 94 -4.05 -22.29 -5.28
CA LEU A 94 -4.98 -23.14 -6.03
C LEU A 94 -6.41 -22.60 -5.87
N VAL A 95 -7.14 -22.53 -6.97
CA VAL A 95 -8.57 -22.18 -6.98
C VAL A 95 -9.35 -23.32 -7.59
N ASN A 96 -10.31 -23.86 -6.83
CA ASN A 96 -11.21 -24.91 -7.31
C ASN A 96 -12.42 -24.29 -8.00
N GLY A 97 -12.89 -24.91 -9.09
CA GLY A 97 -14.12 -24.52 -9.78
C GLY A 97 -14.07 -23.14 -10.43
N ALA A 98 -12.91 -22.74 -10.96
CA ALA A 98 -12.78 -21.48 -11.69
C ALA A 98 -13.29 -21.64 -13.12
N TRP A 99 -14.37 -20.92 -13.45
CA TRP A 99 -15.06 -20.96 -14.74
C TRP A 99 -15.49 -22.38 -15.12
N VAL A 100 -14.88 -22.95 -16.16
CA VAL A 100 -15.15 -24.30 -16.68
C VAL A 100 -14.14 -25.34 -16.17
N TYR A 101 -13.10 -24.90 -15.45
CA TYR A 101 -12.03 -25.79 -15.01
C TYR A 101 -12.28 -26.29 -13.60
N LYS A 102 -11.99 -27.58 -13.39
CA LYS A 102 -12.04 -28.19 -12.05
C LYS A 102 -11.12 -27.46 -11.07
N GLN A 103 -9.93 -27.07 -11.53
CA GLN A 103 -8.97 -26.34 -10.72
C GLN A 103 -8.00 -25.54 -11.60
N VAL A 104 -7.61 -24.37 -11.12
CA VAL A 104 -6.54 -23.56 -11.69
C VAL A 104 -5.46 -23.30 -10.64
N LEU A 105 -4.21 -23.29 -11.08
CA LEU A 105 -3.04 -22.88 -10.33
C LEU A 105 -2.68 -21.45 -10.72
N VAL A 106 -2.51 -20.60 -9.72
CA VAL A 106 -2.02 -19.23 -9.90
C VAL A 106 -0.64 -19.14 -9.29
N GLU A 107 0.32 -18.76 -10.11
CA GLU A 107 1.66 -18.37 -9.68
C GLU A 107 1.78 -16.86 -9.73
N VAL A 108 2.37 -16.28 -8.70
CA VAL A 108 2.71 -14.86 -8.63
C VAL A 108 4.19 -14.77 -8.30
N GLU A 109 4.97 -14.32 -9.28
CA GLU A 109 6.40 -14.11 -9.17
C GLU A 109 6.66 -12.65 -8.82
N VAL A 110 7.39 -12.44 -7.72
CA VAL A 110 7.84 -11.13 -7.25
C VAL A 110 9.37 -11.12 -7.34
N PRO A 111 9.96 -10.60 -8.44
CA PRO A 111 11.41 -10.69 -8.69
C PRO A 111 12.25 -9.99 -7.61
N SER A 112 11.68 -8.96 -6.98
CA SER A 112 12.26 -8.17 -5.90
C SER A 112 11.34 -8.18 -4.66
N GLN A 113 11.64 -7.35 -3.67
CA GLN A 113 10.72 -7.12 -2.55
C GLN A 113 9.37 -6.57 -3.06
N LEU A 114 8.27 -6.92 -2.39
CA LEU A 114 6.96 -6.39 -2.72
C LEU A 114 6.88 -4.91 -2.27
N GLU A 115 7.05 -4.01 -3.22
CA GLU A 115 7.08 -2.57 -3.00
C GLU A 115 6.39 -1.83 -4.16
N PRO A 116 6.01 -0.55 -3.98
CA PRO A 116 5.50 0.26 -5.09
C PRO A 116 6.48 0.24 -6.27
N ASN A 117 5.95 0.17 -7.48
CA ASN A 117 6.69 0.08 -8.76
C ASN A 117 7.46 -1.23 -9.00
N ALA A 118 7.45 -2.19 -8.06
CA ALA A 118 7.99 -3.50 -8.34
C ALA A 118 7.20 -4.16 -9.48
N GLN A 119 7.92 -4.78 -10.42
CA GLN A 119 7.30 -5.55 -11.49
C GLN A 119 6.79 -6.86 -10.90
N LEU A 120 5.54 -7.19 -11.15
CA LEU A 120 4.93 -8.43 -10.72
C LEU A 120 4.50 -9.22 -11.96
N ARG A 121 4.82 -10.51 -11.98
CA ARG A 121 4.42 -11.43 -13.04
C ARG A 121 3.49 -12.48 -12.47
N THR A 122 2.44 -12.79 -13.20
CA THR A 122 1.42 -13.76 -12.81
C THR A 122 1.19 -14.76 -13.92
N ARG A 123 0.94 -16.02 -13.54
CA ARG A 123 0.58 -17.09 -14.45
C ARG A 123 -0.63 -17.83 -13.91
N ILE A 124 -1.62 -18.05 -14.77
CA ILE A 124 -2.79 -18.88 -14.50
C ILE A 124 -2.69 -20.13 -15.37
N MET A 125 -2.61 -21.28 -14.72
CA MET A 125 -2.50 -22.58 -15.35
C MET A 125 -3.70 -23.44 -15.00
N VAL A 126 -4.22 -24.18 -15.98
CA VAL A 126 -5.25 -25.21 -15.74
C VAL A 126 -4.56 -26.46 -15.24
N VAL A 127 -4.92 -26.94 -14.06
CA VAL A 127 -4.23 -28.07 -13.43
C VAL A 127 -4.60 -29.37 -14.15
N GLU A 128 -3.59 -30.01 -14.76
CA GLU A 128 -3.74 -31.31 -15.43
C GLU A 128 -3.22 -32.45 -14.54
N ASN A 129 -2.12 -32.21 -13.81
CA ASN A 129 -1.50 -33.18 -12.92
C ASN A 129 -1.37 -32.59 -11.51
N GLN A 130 -1.97 -33.27 -10.53
CA GLN A 130 -1.77 -32.98 -9.10
C GLN A 130 -0.86 -34.06 -8.48
N SER A 131 0.12 -33.64 -7.68
CA SER A 131 0.81 -34.57 -6.80
C SER A 131 -0.17 -35.11 -5.75
N PHE A 132 -0.12 -36.41 -5.47
CA PHE A 132 -0.93 -37.08 -4.42
C PHE A 132 -0.76 -36.45 -3.02
N LEU A 133 0.25 -35.60 -2.83
CA LEU A 133 0.56 -34.93 -1.56
C LEU A 133 0.00 -33.50 -1.45
N ASN A 134 -0.87 -33.04 -2.36
CA ASN A 134 -1.43 -31.66 -2.37
C ASN A 134 -0.34 -30.57 -2.25
N ASN A 135 0.82 -30.83 -2.86
CA ASN A 135 1.94 -29.89 -2.87
C ASN A 135 1.89 -29.05 -4.16
N THR A 136 1.69 -27.74 -3.98
CA THR A 136 1.60 -26.77 -5.07
C THR A 136 2.91 -26.62 -5.85
N GLY A 137 4.07 -26.96 -5.26
CA GLY A 137 5.37 -26.89 -5.93
C GLY A 137 5.60 -27.96 -7.00
N PHE A 138 4.77 -29.01 -7.04
CA PHE A 138 4.82 -30.06 -8.06
C PHE A 138 3.59 -30.08 -8.97
N THR A 139 2.67 -29.11 -8.79
CA THR A 139 1.46 -29.00 -9.60
C THR A 139 1.79 -28.26 -10.89
N HIS A 140 1.52 -28.88 -12.03
CA HIS A 140 1.78 -28.31 -13.35
C HIS A 140 0.51 -28.40 -14.21
N GLY A 141 0.46 -27.58 -15.26
CA GLY A 141 -0.71 -27.48 -16.07
C GLY A 141 -0.51 -26.65 -17.33
N PHE A 142 -1.59 -26.55 -18.11
CA PHE A 142 -1.61 -25.76 -19.33
C PHE A 142 -1.68 -24.25 -18.99
N LEU A 143 -0.69 -23.47 -19.42
CA LEU A 143 -0.67 -22.02 -19.24
C LEU A 143 -1.78 -21.36 -20.06
N THR A 144 -2.77 -20.82 -19.35
CA THR A 144 -3.95 -20.20 -19.95
C THR A 144 -3.80 -18.68 -20.03
N LEU A 145 -3.21 -18.06 -19.01
CA LEU A 145 -2.99 -16.61 -19.00
C LEU A 145 -1.65 -16.31 -18.33
N GLU A 146 -0.86 -15.44 -18.94
CA GLU A 146 0.28 -14.79 -18.31
C GLU A 146 0.03 -13.29 -18.31
N ALA A 147 0.32 -12.61 -17.21
CA ALA A 147 0.15 -11.17 -17.10
C ALA A 147 1.25 -10.56 -16.25
N GLU A 148 1.70 -9.36 -16.61
CA GLU A 148 2.73 -8.62 -15.89
C GLU A 148 2.44 -7.12 -15.86
N GLY A 149 2.98 -6.44 -14.84
CA GLY A 149 2.94 -5.00 -14.74
C GLY A 149 3.52 -4.48 -13.42
N ALA A 150 3.66 -3.15 -13.34
CA ALA A 150 4.16 -2.48 -12.16
C ALA A 150 3.05 -2.30 -11.11
N LEU A 151 3.40 -2.48 -9.83
CA LEU A 151 2.49 -2.31 -8.71
C LEU A 151 2.29 -0.82 -8.35
N PHE A 152 1.03 -0.39 -8.29
CA PHE A 152 0.63 0.92 -7.76
C PHE A 152 0.07 0.76 -6.35
N ASP A 153 0.63 1.46 -5.36
CA ASP A 153 0.09 1.44 -3.99
C ASP A 153 -1.21 2.23 -3.92
N VAL A 154 -2.30 1.54 -3.57
CA VAL A 154 -3.65 2.10 -3.37
C VAL A 154 -4.14 1.90 -1.94
N SER A 155 -3.22 1.66 -1.01
CA SER A 155 -3.53 1.52 0.40
C SER A 155 -4.17 2.80 0.95
N ALA A 156 -5.04 2.66 1.94
CA ALA A 156 -5.61 3.80 2.63
C ALA A 156 -4.50 4.63 3.28
N ASN A 157 -4.52 5.94 3.04
CA ASN A 157 -3.61 6.90 3.63
C ASN A 157 -4.45 7.98 4.32
N PRO A 158 -4.79 7.82 5.60
CA PRO A 158 -5.61 8.81 6.32
C PRO A 158 -4.81 10.09 6.59
N VAL A 159 -5.52 11.17 6.89
CA VAL A 159 -4.91 12.41 7.37
C VAL A 159 -4.33 12.17 8.77
N ALA A 160 -3.04 12.43 8.94
CA ALA A 160 -2.35 12.36 10.22
C ALA A 160 -2.48 13.66 11.01
N ASP A 161 -2.36 14.80 10.33
CA ASP A 161 -2.39 16.11 10.99
C ASP A 161 -2.86 17.21 10.02
N THR A 162 -3.34 18.31 10.60
CA THR A 162 -3.69 19.51 9.86
C THR A 162 -3.13 20.74 10.57
N ALA A 163 -2.48 21.62 9.82
CA ALA A 163 -1.89 22.85 10.35
C ALA A 163 -2.40 24.08 9.60
N TRP A 164 -2.39 25.22 10.29
CA TRP A 164 -2.75 26.50 9.72
C TRP A 164 -1.75 27.58 10.15
N LEU A 165 -1.22 28.34 9.21
CA LEU A 165 -0.34 29.47 9.50
C LEU A 165 -0.49 30.58 8.45
N LYS A 166 0.17 31.71 8.69
CA LYS A 166 0.28 32.79 7.70
C LYS A 166 1.68 32.83 7.13
N VAL A 167 1.80 32.71 5.81
CA VAL A 167 3.05 32.94 5.07
C VAL A 167 2.82 34.16 4.19
N ASP A 168 3.69 35.17 4.27
CA ASP A 168 3.56 36.44 3.54
C ASP A 168 2.20 37.12 3.74
N ASN A 169 1.72 37.13 4.99
CA ASN A 169 0.38 37.61 5.39
C ASN A 169 -0.80 36.88 4.74
N LYS A 170 -0.56 35.80 4.00
CA LYS A 170 -1.61 34.98 3.37
C LYS A 170 -1.80 33.68 4.15
N GLY A 171 -3.05 33.32 4.37
CA GLY A 171 -3.40 32.09 5.08
C GLY A 171 -2.99 30.85 4.27
N LEU A 172 -2.32 29.92 4.94
CA LEU A 172 -1.91 28.61 4.44
C LEU A 172 -2.56 27.55 5.33
N SER A 173 -3.34 26.66 4.72
CA SER A 173 -3.81 25.44 5.37
C SER A 173 -3.05 24.23 4.82
N MET A 174 -2.66 23.31 5.69
CA MET A 174 -1.92 22.10 5.34
C MET A 174 -2.62 20.87 5.91
N LYS A 175 -2.63 19.76 5.15
CA LYS A 175 -3.14 18.44 5.54
C LYS A 175 -2.07 17.40 5.26
N LEU A 176 -1.48 16.86 6.31
CA LEU A 176 -0.45 15.83 6.26
C LEU A 176 -1.10 14.44 6.24
N TYR A 177 -0.58 13.56 5.39
CA TYR A 177 -1.03 12.18 5.27
C TYR A 177 -0.10 11.24 6.03
N GLN A 178 -0.67 10.19 6.63
CA GLN A 178 0.05 9.31 7.55
C GLN A 178 1.19 8.53 6.91
N ARG A 179 1.09 8.15 5.63
CA ARG A 179 2.11 7.38 4.93
C ARG A 179 2.80 8.23 3.89
N ALA A 180 4.10 8.02 3.76
CA ALA A 180 4.85 8.51 2.61
C ALA A 180 4.35 7.83 1.32
N THR A 181 4.44 8.54 0.21
CA THR A 181 3.94 8.10 -1.10
C THR A 181 4.91 8.49 -2.20
N PHE A 182 4.80 7.81 -3.33
CA PHE A 182 5.53 8.10 -4.54
C PHE A 182 4.53 8.46 -5.65
N ASP A 183 4.70 9.62 -6.29
CA ASP A 183 3.92 10.02 -7.46
C ASP A 183 4.67 9.64 -8.73
N HIS A 184 4.11 8.68 -9.46
CA HIS A 184 4.69 8.14 -10.69
C HIS A 184 4.66 9.13 -11.86
N MET A 185 3.76 10.12 -11.86
CA MET A 185 3.65 11.09 -12.95
C MET A 185 4.69 12.20 -12.83
N THR A 186 5.00 12.60 -11.59
CA THR A 186 5.94 13.70 -11.32
C THR A 186 7.31 13.24 -10.80
N GLY A 187 7.43 11.96 -10.41
CA GLY A 187 8.63 11.40 -9.78
C GLY A 187 8.87 11.89 -8.36
N ARG A 188 7.92 12.63 -7.77
CA ARG A 188 8.04 13.18 -6.41
C ARG A 188 7.76 12.09 -5.38
N GLN A 189 8.46 12.14 -4.25
CA GLN A 189 8.35 11.14 -3.21
C GLN A 189 8.49 11.74 -1.81
N GLY A 190 7.89 11.10 -0.82
CA GLY A 190 7.99 11.47 0.59
C GLY A 190 6.64 11.61 1.28
N PHE A 191 6.61 12.32 2.41
CA PHE A 191 5.37 12.62 3.12
C PHE A 191 4.54 13.61 2.33
N LYS A 192 3.33 13.18 1.94
CA LYS A 192 2.42 14.00 1.15
C LYS A 192 1.65 14.98 2.04
N ILE A 193 1.64 16.23 1.61
CA ILE A 193 0.91 17.33 2.24
C ILE A 193 0.06 18.01 1.19
N TYR A 194 -1.26 18.07 1.41
CA TYR A 194 -2.10 19.01 0.65
C TYR A 194 -2.03 20.36 1.30
N THR A 195 -1.76 21.38 0.50
CA THR A 195 -1.69 22.77 0.90
C THR A 195 -2.80 23.53 0.20
N ASN A 196 -3.31 24.59 0.80
CA ASN A 196 -4.11 25.61 0.11
C ASN A 196 -3.57 26.97 0.54
N TRP A 197 -3.05 27.72 -0.43
CA TRP A 197 -2.42 29.01 -0.21
C TRP A 197 -2.94 30.02 -1.22
N MET A 198 -3.15 31.26 -0.76
CA MET A 198 -3.61 32.39 -1.56
C MET A 198 -4.95 32.20 -2.32
N GLY A 199 -5.74 31.17 -1.99
CA GLY A 199 -6.99 30.87 -2.70
C GLY A 199 -6.79 30.26 -4.10
N HIS A 200 -5.59 29.77 -4.44
CA HIS A 200 -5.31 29.12 -5.73
C HIS A 200 -5.79 27.66 -5.82
N GLY A 201 -6.55 27.19 -4.84
CA GLY A 201 -7.00 25.80 -4.72
C GLY A 201 -6.00 24.93 -3.96
N GLU A 202 -6.33 23.66 -3.78
CA GLU A 202 -5.46 22.69 -3.11
C GLU A 202 -4.33 22.22 -4.06
N ARG A 203 -3.08 22.18 -3.56
CA ARG A 203 -1.90 21.66 -4.26
C ARG A 203 -1.14 20.68 -3.39
N GLU A 204 -0.51 19.71 -4.05
CA GLU A 204 0.27 18.65 -3.39
C GLU A 204 1.73 19.04 -3.27
N LEU A 205 2.26 18.86 -2.07
CA LEU A 205 3.66 19.02 -1.70
C LEU A 205 4.17 17.72 -1.08
N TYR A 206 5.47 17.45 -1.27
CA TYR A 206 6.17 16.31 -0.70
C TYR A 206 7.34 16.80 0.16
N ILE A 207 7.41 16.32 1.40
CA ILE A 207 8.60 16.44 2.23
C ILE A 207 9.38 15.14 2.16
N ASN A 208 10.66 15.22 1.80
CA ASN A 208 11.49 14.03 1.60
C ASN A 208 11.63 13.21 2.88
N THR A 209 11.56 11.89 2.74
CA THR A 209 11.77 10.96 3.84
C THR A 209 13.25 10.62 3.99
N PRO A 210 13.77 10.44 5.22
CA PRO A 210 15.14 9.97 5.45
C PRO A 210 15.30 8.45 5.28
N PHE A 211 14.29 7.78 4.71
CA PHE A 211 14.22 6.35 4.47
C PHE A 211 13.69 6.06 3.06
N PRO A 212 14.05 4.91 2.46
CA PRO A 212 13.65 4.56 1.11
C PRO A 212 12.15 4.19 0.98
N PRO A 213 11.59 4.21 -0.25
CA PRO A 213 10.21 3.78 -0.53
C PRO A 213 9.84 2.40 0.02
N SER A 214 10.79 1.47 0.06
CA SER A 214 10.62 0.12 0.63
C SER A 214 10.18 0.12 2.09
N ASP A 215 10.45 1.20 2.83
CA ASP A 215 10.12 1.34 4.26
C ASP A 215 8.90 2.23 4.51
N TYR A 216 8.19 2.71 3.47
CA TYR A 216 7.03 3.61 3.64
C TYR A 216 5.87 3.01 4.44
N GLY A 217 5.77 1.67 4.52
CA GLY A 217 4.80 0.98 5.38
C GLY A 217 5.17 0.98 6.87
N ARG A 218 6.46 1.18 7.19
CA ARG A 218 7.02 1.05 8.55
C ARG A 218 6.97 2.33 9.36
N PHE A 219 6.88 3.47 8.67
CA PHE A 219 6.87 4.78 9.29
C PHE A 219 5.54 5.48 9.07
N LYS A 220 5.02 6.09 10.13
CA LYS A 220 3.77 6.84 10.11
C LYS A 220 4.03 8.29 10.50
N ALA A 221 3.72 9.23 9.62
CA ALA A 221 3.66 10.63 9.95
C ALA A 221 2.64 10.88 11.09
N LYS A 222 3.00 11.80 11.98
CA LYS A 222 2.27 12.13 13.20
C LYS A 222 1.88 13.59 13.28
N ALA A 223 2.80 14.50 12.95
CA ALA A 223 2.54 15.94 13.09
C ALA A 223 3.37 16.77 12.11
N ILE A 224 2.82 17.92 11.72
CA ILE A 224 3.57 18.97 11.03
C ILE A 224 4.21 19.87 12.10
N LYS A 225 5.54 19.97 12.07
CA LYS A 225 6.28 20.93 12.87
C LYS A 225 6.62 22.16 12.03
N ILE A 226 6.28 23.33 12.55
CA ILE A 226 6.64 24.61 11.96
C ILE A 226 7.49 25.38 12.96
N ASP A 227 8.70 25.73 12.55
CA ASP A 227 9.58 26.61 13.29
C ASP A 227 9.66 27.96 12.57
N THR A 228 9.50 29.05 13.32
CA THR A 228 9.39 30.40 12.75
C THR A 228 10.43 31.31 13.34
N HIS A 229 11.31 31.82 12.48
CA HIS A 229 12.35 32.76 12.85
C HIS A 229 12.08 34.11 12.21
N VAL A 230 12.00 35.17 13.01
CA VAL A 230 11.89 36.54 12.50
C VAL A 230 13.30 37.01 12.12
N GLN A 231 13.47 37.33 10.84
CA GLN A 231 14.70 37.86 10.29
C GLN A 231 14.90 39.34 10.67
N PRO A 232 16.13 39.88 10.57
CA PRO A 232 16.43 41.28 10.93
C PRO A 232 15.64 42.33 10.13
N ASP A 233 15.16 41.99 8.94
CA ASP A 233 14.29 42.82 8.09
C ASP A 233 12.82 42.81 8.52
N GLY A 234 12.46 41.97 9.51
CA GLY A 234 11.11 41.78 10.01
C GLY A 234 10.32 40.70 9.28
N GLU A 235 10.88 40.04 8.27
CA GLU A 235 10.23 38.92 7.58
C GLU A 235 10.32 37.63 8.41
N ALA A 236 9.27 36.80 8.34
CA ALA A 236 9.23 35.53 9.05
C ALA A 236 9.71 34.40 8.12
N LEU A 237 10.81 33.76 8.47
CA LEU A 237 11.24 32.50 7.85
C LEU A 237 10.52 31.34 8.53
N HIS A 238 9.73 30.60 7.76
CA HIS A 238 9.02 29.41 8.23
C HIS A 238 9.73 28.15 7.74
N MET A 239 10.18 27.32 8.68
CA MET A 239 10.79 26.03 8.42
C MET A 239 9.80 24.93 8.73
N ILE A 240 9.69 23.93 7.86
CA ILE A 240 8.81 22.77 8.01
C ILE A 240 9.61 21.50 8.28
N SER A 241 9.11 20.67 9.20
CA SER A 241 9.58 19.31 9.47
C SER A 241 8.38 18.40 9.76
N ILE A 242 8.50 17.12 9.47
CA ILE A 242 7.47 16.12 9.72
C ILE A 242 7.92 15.19 10.82
N ASP A 243 7.14 15.12 11.90
CA ASP A 243 7.29 14.09 12.90
C ASP A 243 6.71 12.78 12.37
N TYR A 244 7.46 11.70 12.54
CA TYR A 244 7.02 10.36 12.18
C TYR A 244 7.42 9.36 13.26
N GLU A 245 6.62 8.31 13.40
CA GLU A 245 6.86 7.19 14.31
C GLU A 245 7.25 5.94 13.53
N ASP A 246 8.15 5.14 14.09
CA ASP A 246 8.40 3.78 13.64
C ASP A 246 7.39 2.79 14.23
N GLN A 247 7.48 1.51 13.84
CA GLN A 247 6.64 0.43 14.38
C GLN A 247 6.82 0.23 15.90
N GLY A 248 7.95 0.64 16.47
CA GLY A 248 8.23 0.60 17.90
C GLY A 248 7.68 1.80 18.68
N GLY A 249 7.08 2.78 17.99
CA GLY A 249 6.57 4.01 18.57
C GLY A 249 7.64 5.07 18.85
N ALA A 250 8.89 4.85 18.42
CA ALA A 250 9.94 5.87 18.53
C ALA A 250 9.64 6.99 17.55
N THR A 251 9.56 8.22 18.06
CA THR A 251 9.29 9.40 17.24
C THR A 251 10.61 10.02 16.76
N GLN A 252 10.68 10.30 15.47
CA GLN A 252 11.76 10.99 14.79
C GLN A 252 11.18 12.14 13.96
N SER A 253 12.03 13.00 13.42
CA SER A 253 11.62 14.14 12.59
C SER A 253 12.44 14.18 11.32
N THR A 254 11.83 14.63 10.21
CA THR A 254 12.61 15.00 9.01
C THR A 254 13.49 16.21 9.32
N PRO A 255 14.56 16.46 8.54
CA PRO A 255 15.24 17.75 8.60
C PRO A 255 14.27 18.91 8.41
N PHE A 256 14.59 20.06 9.02
CA PHE A 256 13.86 21.29 8.76
C PHE A 256 14.22 21.83 7.37
N GLU A 257 13.20 22.09 6.56
CA GLU A 257 13.33 22.64 5.21
C GLU A 257 12.56 23.96 5.10
N ASP A 258 12.96 24.85 4.19
CA ASP A 258 12.27 26.12 3.99
C ASP A 258 10.88 25.88 3.37
N LEU A 259 9.83 26.25 4.11
CA LEU A 259 8.45 26.08 3.66
C LEU A 259 8.14 26.94 2.43
N LYS A 260 8.75 28.12 2.30
CA LYS A 260 8.48 29.03 1.19
C LYS A 260 9.01 28.48 -0.13
N MET A 261 10.23 27.94 -0.13
CA MET A 261 10.82 27.26 -1.30
C MET A 261 9.89 26.17 -1.84
N HIS A 262 9.30 25.43 -0.92
CA HIS A 262 8.34 24.36 -1.16
C HIS A 262 7.00 24.85 -1.73
N LEU A 263 6.46 25.93 -1.18
CA LEU A 263 5.22 26.55 -1.68
C LEU A 263 5.41 27.16 -3.06
N ASP A 264 6.51 27.86 -3.31
CA ASP A 264 6.78 28.52 -4.59
C ASP A 264 6.93 27.50 -5.74
N GLN A 265 7.34 26.26 -5.45
CA GLN A 265 7.37 25.16 -6.44
C GLN A 265 5.98 24.72 -6.91
N VAL A 266 4.95 24.86 -6.07
CA VAL A 266 3.58 24.37 -6.35
C VAL A 266 2.59 25.51 -6.58
N TYR A 267 2.93 26.72 -6.16
CA TYR A 267 2.27 27.99 -6.43
C TYR A 267 3.28 28.97 -7.04
N PRO A 268 3.72 28.75 -8.30
CA PRO A 268 4.64 29.67 -8.94
C PRO A 268 4.01 31.06 -9.01
N PRO A 269 4.80 32.14 -8.79
CA PRO A 269 4.31 33.50 -8.93
C PRO A 269 3.73 33.69 -10.34
N ALA A 270 2.60 34.40 -10.42
CA ALA A 270 2.02 34.76 -11.71
C ALA A 270 3.07 35.54 -12.53
N ALA A 271 3.37 35.02 -13.73
CA ALA A 271 4.28 35.64 -14.69
C ALA A 271 3.71 36.96 -15.23
#